data_AF-A0AAN3IQI5-F1
#
_entry.id   AF-A0AAN3IQI5-F1
#
_cell.length_a   1.000
_cell.length_b   1.000
_cell.length_c   1.000
_cell.angle_alpha   90.00
_cell.angle_beta   90.00
_cell.angle_gamma   90.00
#
_symmetry.space_group_name_H-M   'P 1'
#
loop_
_entity.id
_entity.type
_entity.pdbx_description
1 polymer ?
#
loop_
_entity_poly.entity_id
_entity_poly.type
_entity_poly.pdbx_seq_one_letter_code
_entity_poly.pdbx_strand_id
1 'polypeptide(L)'
;MAQRSSLLVVFTRQDVAVTVLETEAGCYPDTLRSSGPGGQHVNKTDSAVRATHLASGISVKVQSERSQHANKRLARLLIAWKLEQQQQENSAALKSQRRMFHHQIERGNPRRTFTGMAFIEG
;
A
#
# COMPACT_ATOMS: atom_id res chain seq x y z
N MET A 1 0.62 8.80 34.50
CA MET A 1 1.89 8.09 34.25
C MET A 1 2.01 7.84 32.75
N ALA A 2 3.11 8.28 32.14
CA ALA A 2 3.31 8.25 30.69
C ALA A 2 3.50 6.81 30.18
N GLN A 3 2.66 6.40 29.23
CA GLN A 3 2.70 5.07 28.61
C GLN A 3 3.93 4.96 27.70
N ARG A 4 4.78 3.96 27.95
CA ARG A 4 5.96 3.69 27.14
C ARG A 4 5.57 2.80 25.96
N SER A 5 5.13 3.43 24.87
CA SER A 5 5.02 2.79 23.56
C SER A 5 6.39 2.25 23.16
N SER A 6 6.56 0.93 23.14
CA SER A 6 7.80 0.27 22.71
C SER A 6 7.92 0.39 21.18
N LEU A 7 8.49 1.49 20.71
CA LEU A 7 8.77 1.75 19.29
C LEU A 7 9.98 0.91 18.86
N LEU A 8 9.76 -0.36 18.50
CA LEU A 8 10.80 -1.17 17.86
C LEU A 8 10.89 -0.82 16.37
N VAL A 9 11.78 0.11 16.03
CA VAL A 9 12.10 0.44 14.63
C VAL A 9 13.11 -0.57 14.10
N VAL A 10 12.66 -1.51 13.27
CA VAL A 10 13.56 -2.44 12.56
C VAL A 10 13.80 -1.88 11.16
N PHE A 11 15.01 -1.35 10.92
CA PHE A 11 15.43 -0.87 9.61
C PHE A 11 15.92 -2.07 8.77
N THR A 12 15.16 -2.47 7.77
CA THR A 12 15.62 -3.36 6.68
C THR A 12 15.45 -2.64 5.36
N ARG A 13 16.15 -3.11 4.31
CA ARG A 13 16.24 -2.53 2.94
C ARG A 13 14.90 -2.19 2.25
N GLN A 14 13.77 -2.68 2.75
CA GLN A 14 12.44 -2.11 2.49
C GLN A 14 12.04 -1.29 3.72
N ASP A 15 11.87 0.02 3.58
CA ASP A 15 11.54 0.99 4.64
C ASP A 15 10.13 0.77 5.24
N VAL A 16 9.87 -0.42 5.81
CA VAL A 16 8.60 -0.80 6.44
C VAL A 16 8.78 -0.73 7.95
N ALA A 17 8.23 0.32 8.56
CA ALA A 17 8.09 0.41 10.00
C ALA A 17 6.92 -0.47 10.46
N VAL A 18 7.14 -1.37 11.42
CA VAL A 18 6.09 -2.19 12.01
C VAL A 18 5.93 -1.83 13.47
N THR A 19 4.73 -1.36 13.85
CA THR A 19 4.34 -1.03 15.22
C THR A 19 3.38 -2.10 15.74
N VAL A 20 3.71 -2.74 16.87
CA VAL A 20 2.78 -3.61 17.58
C VAL A 20 1.83 -2.72 18.39
N LEU A 21 0.53 -2.99 18.30
CA LEU A 21 -0.47 -2.29 19.11
C LEU A 21 -0.82 -3.21 20.28
N GLU A 22 -0.20 -2.97 21.44
CA GLU A 22 -0.57 -3.63 22.70
C GLU A 22 -1.81 -2.92 23.25
N THR A 23 -2.93 -3.63 23.37
CA THR A 23 -4.15 -3.13 24.02
C THR A 23 -4.26 -3.76 25.40
N GLU A 24 -3.53 -3.19 26.36
CA GLU A 24 -3.61 -3.57 27.77
C GLU A 24 -5.08 -3.56 28.22
N ALA A 25 -5.64 -4.75 28.48
CA ALA A 25 -6.94 -4.90 29.11
C ALA A 25 -6.85 -4.42 30.57
N GLY A 26 -6.99 -3.11 30.78
CA GLY A 26 -6.89 -2.54 32.12
C GLY A 26 -6.98 -1.02 32.17
N CYS A 27 -8.16 -0.47 31.87
CA CYS A 27 -8.84 0.58 32.65
C CYS A 27 -9.95 1.23 31.79
N TYR A 28 -11.19 0.97 32.18
CA TYR A 28 -12.45 1.64 31.79
C TYR A 28 -12.53 2.28 30.38
N PRO A 29 -12.95 1.52 29.36
CA PRO A 29 -13.72 2.09 28.26
C PRO A 29 -15.21 2.01 28.62
N ASP A 30 -15.87 3.17 28.60
CA ASP A 30 -17.32 3.26 28.57
C ASP A 30 -17.91 2.20 27.64
N THR A 31 -18.93 1.54 28.17
CA THR A 31 -19.60 0.38 27.58
C THR A 31 -20.17 0.68 26.20
N LEU A 32 -19.48 0.25 25.15
CA LEU A 32 -20.12 -0.17 23.89
C LEU A 32 -19.73 -1.62 23.66
N ARG A 33 -20.55 -2.48 24.27
CA ARG A 33 -20.38 -3.93 24.31
C ARG A 33 -20.67 -4.50 22.92
N SER A 34 -19.65 -4.79 22.13
CA SER A 34 -19.78 -5.70 20.99
C SER A 34 -20.02 -7.10 21.55
N SER A 35 -21.30 -7.43 21.75
CA SER A 35 -21.77 -8.73 22.21
C SER A 35 -21.63 -9.74 21.06
N GLY A 36 -20.43 -10.26 20.85
CA GLY A 36 -20.18 -11.42 20.00
C GLY A 36 -19.60 -12.57 20.85
N PRO A 37 -19.98 -13.84 20.63
CA PRO A 37 -19.49 -14.98 21.40
C PRO A 37 -18.04 -15.30 21.00
N GLY A 38 -17.10 -14.49 21.48
CA GLY A 38 -15.66 -14.72 21.35
C GLY A 38 -15.12 -15.30 22.64
N GLY A 39 -14.77 -16.58 22.64
CA GLY A 39 -14.23 -17.28 23.82
C GLY A 39 -12.98 -16.62 24.40
N GLN A 40 -12.64 -17.01 25.63
CA GLN A 40 -11.57 -16.48 26.49
C GLN A 40 -10.19 -16.32 25.83
N HIS A 41 -9.97 -16.94 24.67
CA HIS A 41 -8.74 -16.89 23.90
C HIS A 41 -8.58 -15.63 23.01
N VAL A 42 -9.65 -14.92 22.66
CA VAL A 42 -9.56 -13.73 21.78
C VAL A 42 -9.18 -12.47 22.57
N ASN A 43 -9.51 -12.42 23.86
CA ASN A 43 -9.42 -11.20 24.66
C ASN A 43 -8.14 -11.06 25.49
N LYS A 44 -7.21 -12.03 25.43
CA LYS A 44 -6.06 -12.11 26.36
C LYS A 44 -4.68 -11.99 25.69
N THR A 45 -4.62 -11.98 24.36
CA THR A 45 -3.35 -11.91 23.63
C THR A 45 -3.43 -10.79 22.61
N ASP A 46 -2.72 -9.69 22.87
CA ASP A 46 -2.56 -8.57 21.96
C ASP A 46 -1.70 -8.96 20.76
N SER A 47 -2.29 -9.63 19.77
CA SER A 47 -1.61 -10.04 18.55
C SER A 47 -1.67 -8.99 17.44
N ALA A 48 -2.38 -7.88 17.64
CA ALA A 48 -2.65 -6.89 16.60
C ALA A 48 -1.38 -6.13 16.18
N VAL A 49 -1.16 -6.03 14.86
CA VAL A 49 -0.01 -5.35 14.26
C VAL A 49 -0.50 -4.23 13.33
N ARG A 50 0.11 -3.05 13.45
CA ARG A 50 0.01 -1.98 12.46
C ARG A 50 1.37 -1.85 11.76
N ALA A 51 1.38 -1.91 10.44
CA ALA A 51 2.60 -1.67 9.65
C ALA A 51 2.39 -0.50 8.71
N THR A 52 3.45 0.29 8.52
CA THR A 52 3.47 1.45 7.64
C THR A 52 4.72 1.39 6.79
N HIS A 53 4.55 1.45 5.47
CA HIS A 53 5.64 1.67 4.54
C HIS A 53 5.95 3.16 4.47
N LEU A 54 7.15 3.56 4.89
CA LEU A 54 7.52 4.96 5.05
C LEU A 54 7.61 5.69 3.71
N ALA A 55 8.18 5.04 2.69
CA ALA A 55 8.40 5.68 1.40
C ALA A 55 7.10 5.97 0.62
N SER A 56 6.06 5.14 0.77
CA SER A 56 4.76 5.36 0.11
C SER A 56 3.66 5.89 1.03
N GLY A 57 3.87 5.89 2.35
CA GLY A 57 2.85 6.22 3.34
C GLY A 57 1.75 5.16 3.52
N ILE A 58 1.82 4.02 2.83
CA ILE A 58 0.80 2.96 2.93
C ILE A 58 0.83 2.31 4.31
N SER A 59 -0.31 2.34 5.01
CA SER A 59 -0.48 1.64 6.28
C SER A 59 -1.51 0.51 6.19
N VAL A 60 -1.31 -0.52 7.02
CA VAL A 60 -2.19 -1.68 7.17
C VAL A 60 -2.31 -2.07 8.64
N LYS A 61 -3.48 -2.54 9.06
CA LYS A 61 -3.73 -3.14 10.38
C LYS A 61 -4.10 -4.61 10.17
N VAL A 62 -3.46 -5.52 10.90
CA VAL A 62 -3.71 -6.96 10.85
C VAL A 62 -3.91 -7.51 12.26
N GLN A 63 -5.01 -8.23 12.45
CA GLN A 63 -5.41 -8.83 13.73
C GLN A 63 -6.06 -10.21 13.54
N SER A 64 -5.90 -10.83 12.37
CA SER A 64 -6.58 -12.07 11.99
C SER A 64 -5.99 -13.30 12.70
N GLU A 65 -4.69 -13.28 12.97
CA GLU A 65 -3.97 -14.42 13.55
C GLU A 65 -3.81 -14.29 15.07
N ARG A 66 -3.71 -15.45 15.73
CA ARG A 66 -3.48 -15.55 17.18
C ARG A 66 -2.08 -15.09 17.61
N SER A 67 -1.11 -15.04 16.69
CA SER A 67 0.28 -14.65 16.98
C SER A 67 0.68 -13.35 16.29
N GLN A 68 1.38 -12.49 17.02
CA GLN A 68 1.92 -11.23 16.49
C GLN A 68 2.88 -11.46 15.30
N HIS A 69 3.65 -12.55 15.31
CA HIS A 69 4.61 -12.84 14.27
C HIS A 69 3.90 -13.20 12.95
N ALA A 70 2.81 -13.96 13.01
CA ALA A 70 1.97 -14.23 11.84
C ALA A 70 1.32 -12.94 11.31
N ASN A 71 0.77 -12.11 12.20
CA ASN A 71 0.22 -10.80 11.81
C ASN A 71 1.28 -9.87 11.19
N LYS A 72 2.53 -9.89 11.69
CA LYS A 72 3.66 -9.13 11.11
C LYS A 72 4.08 -9.63 9.72
N ARG A 73 3.99 -10.94 9.45
CA ARG A 73 4.21 -11.48 8.09
C ARG A 73 3.09 -11.05 7.14
N LEU A 74 1.83 -11.20 7.57
CA LEU A 74 0.67 -10.79 6.78
C LEU A 74 0.68 -9.29 6.48
N ALA A 75 1.03 -8.45 7.46
CA ALA A 75 1.14 -7.01 7.27
C ALA A 75 2.17 -6.63 6.18
N ARG A 76 3.32 -7.33 6.15
CA ARG A 76 4.33 -7.13 5.08
C ARG A 76 3.82 -7.55 3.71
N LEU A 77 3.15 -8.70 3.61
CA LEU A 77 2.57 -9.18 2.35
C LEU A 77 1.50 -8.23 1.82
N LEU A 78 0.62 -7.72 2.70
CA LEU A 78 -0.41 -6.75 2.32
C LEU A 78 0.18 -5.43 1.83
N ILE A 79 1.23 -4.93 2.47
CA ILE A 79 1.94 -3.74 2.01
C ILE A 79 2.55 -3.97 0.63
N ALA A 80 3.24 -5.10 0.43
CA ALA A 80 3.86 -5.42 -0.85
C ALA A 80 2.82 -5.51 -1.98
N TRP A 81 1.69 -6.17 -1.71
CA TRP A 81 0.58 -6.25 -2.66
C TRP A 81 -0.01 -4.87 -2.99
N LYS A 82 -0.24 -4.02 -1.98
CA LYS A 82 -0.74 -2.65 -2.23
C LYS A 82 0.23 -1.81 -3.05
N LEU A 83 1.54 -1.94 -2.83
CA LEU A 83 2.57 -1.25 -3.61
C LEU A 83 2.54 -1.69 -5.07
N GLU A 84 2.41 -3.01 -5.32
CA GLU A 84 2.30 -3.55 -6.66
C GLU A 84 1.05 -3.03 -7.38
N GLN A 85 -0.10 -3.04 -6.71
CA GLN A 85 -1.35 -2.48 -7.26
C GLN A 85 -1.18 -1.01 -7.64
N GLN A 86 -0.62 -0.18 -6.76
CA GLN A 86 -0.37 1.23 -7.04
C GLN A 86 0.57 1.42 -8.25
N GLN A 87 1.60 0.59 -8.39
CA GLN A 87 2.49 0.63 -9.54
C GLN A 87 1.78 0.27 -10.85
N GLN A 88 0.92 -0.76 -10.81
CA GLN A 88 0.12 -1.17 -11.96
C GLN A 88 -0.84 -0.06 -12.41
N GLU A 89 -1.56 0.55 -11.46
CA GLU A 89 -2.47 1.69 -11.71
C GLU A 89 -1.73 2.88 -12.34
N ASN A 90 -0.58 3.27 -11.78
CA ASN A 90 0.25 4.35 -12.33
C ASN A 90 0.70 4.04 -13.76
N SER A 91 1.14 2.80 -14.02
CA SER A 91 1.57 2.38 -15.36
C SER A 91 0.41 2.39 -16.37
N ALA A 92 -0.79 2.00 -15.93
CA ALA A 92 -2.00 1.99 -16.74
C ALA A 92 -2.44 3.42 -17.08
N ALA A 93 -2.40 4.34 -16.11
CA ALA A 93 -2.69 5.75 -16.30
C ALA A 93 -1.74 6.38 -17.34
N LEU A 94 -0.43 6.14 -17.22
CA LEU A 94 0.56 6.64 -18.19
C LEU A 94 0.36 6.07 -19.59
N LYS A 95 0.02 4.78 -19.71
CA LYS A 95 -0.32 4.16 -21.01
C LYS A 95 -1.58 4.81 -21.60
N SER A 96 -2.61 5.04 -20.78
CA SER A 96 -3.84 5.70 -21.19
C SER A 96 -3.56 7.12 -21.72
N GLN A 97 -2.79 7.91 -20.97
CA GLN A 97 -2.40 9.27 -21.38
C GLN A 97 -1.63 9.27 -22.71
N ARG A 98 -0.67 8.34 -22.90
CA ARG A 98 0.05 8.21 -24.18
C ARG A 98 -0.88 7.88 -25.35
N ARG A 99 -1.88 7.02 -25.14
CA ARG A 99 -2.89 6.73 -26.18
C ARG A 99 -3.73 7.96 -26.50
N MET A 100 -4.19 8.69 -25.47
CA MET A 100 -4.95 9.93 -25.65
C MET A 100 -4.14 10.96 -26.45
N PHE A 101 -2.86 11.14 -26.12
CA PHE A 101 -1.99 12.04 -26.86
C PHE A 101 -1.88 11.63 -28.34
N HIS A 102 -1.72 10.34 -28.64
CA HIS A 102 -1.69 9.85 -30.03
C HIS A 102 -2.97 10.14 -30.81
N HIS A 103 -4.14 10.19 -30.16
CA HIS A 103 -5.39 10.60 -30.81
C HIS A 103 -5.47 12.09 -31.09
N GLN A 104 -4.75 12.92 -30.33
CA GLN A 104 -4.71 14.38 -30.50
C GLN A 104 -3.68 14.83 -31.56
N ILE A 105 -2.81 13.94 -32.04
CA ILE A 105 -1.85 14.26 -33.08
C ILE A 105 -2.60 14.50 -34.40
N GLU A 106 -2.42 15.70 -34.96
CA GLU A 106 -2.91 16.07 -36.28
C GLU A 106 -2.28 15.16 -37.35
N ARG A 107 -3.12 14.44 -38.09
CA ARG A 107 -2.68 13.58 -39.21
C ARG A 107 -2.79 14.38 -40.50
N GLY A 108 -1.80 14.24 -41.38
CA GLY A 108 -1.87 14.82 -42.74
C GLY A 108 -1.12 16.14 -42.94
N ASN A 109 -0.28 16.56 -42.00
CA ASN A 109 0.69 17.64 -42.20
C ASN A 109 2.11 17.05 -42.35
N PRO A 110 2.47 16.50 -43.52
CA PRO A 110 3.78 15.90 -43.73
C PRO A 110 4.87 16.96 -43.62
N ARG A 111 5.83 16.77 -42.71
CA ARG A 111 7.00 17.67 -42.61
C ARG A 111 7.93 17.59 -43.82
N ARG A 112 7.90 16.49 -44.56
CA ARG A 112 8.71 16.26 -45.77
C ARG A 112 7.86 15.54 -46.79
N THR A 113 7.84 16.06 -48.00
CA THR A 113 7.18 15.47 -49.16
C THR A 113 8.22 15.23 -50.24
N PHE A 114 8.27 14.00 -50.75
CA PHE A 114 9.14 13.62 -51.85
C PHE A 114 8.25 13.29 -53.06
N THR A 115 8.59 13.85 -54.22
CA THR A 115 7.82 13.64 -55.46
C THR A 115 8.74 13.33 -56.64
N GLY A 116 8.19 12.64 -57.65
CA GLY A 116 8.89 12.26 -58.89
C GLY A 116 9.66 10.94 -58.82
N MET A 117 10.05 10.41 -59.98
CA MET A 117 10.75 9.11 -60.10
C MET A 117 12.14 9.08 -59.44
N ALA A 118 12.73 10.24 -59.16
CA ALA A 118 14.02 10.39 -58.50
C ALA A 118 13.93 10.74 -57.00
N PHE A 119 12.71 10.88 -56.42
CA PHE A 119 12.46 11.23 -55.01
C PHE A 119 13.29 12.44 -54.52
N ILE A 120 13.15 13.58 -55.18
CA ILE A 120 13.83 14.82 -54.78
C ILE A 120 12.97 15.50 -53.69
N GLU A 121 13.62 16.03 -52.66
CA GLU A 121 12.97 16.76 -51.57
C GLU A 121 12.47 18.12 -52.08
N GLY A 122 11.18 18.43 -51.86
CA GLY A 122 10.54 19.68 -52.26
C GLY A 122 10.27 20.62 -51.10
#